data_AF-A0A4P8HAI8-F1
#
_entry.id   AF-A0A4P8HAI8-F1
#
_cell.length_a   1.000
_cell.length_b   1.000
_cell.length_c   1.000
_cell.angle_alpha   90.00
_cell.angle_beta   90.00
_cell.angle_gamma   90.00
#
_symmetry.space_group_name_H-M   'P 1'
#
loop_
_entity.id
_entity.type
_entity.pdbx_description
1 polymer ?
#
loop_
_entity_poly.entity_id
_entity_poly.type
_entity_poly.pdbx_seq_one_letter_code
_entity_poly.pdbx_strand_id
1 'polypeptide(L)'
;MLQTEVTGEPLVVLKASPEDASFLREHHSHITPGYHMKKKHWITLHADGDVDKQMVDDLVTESYLLVVEKNLPRREWPVNPETFGS
;
A
#
# COMPACT_ATOMS: atom_id res chain seq x y z
N MET A 1 -1.31 -8.03 1.21
CA MET A 1 -0.76 -7.72 -0.12
C MET A 1 -1.51 -8.56 -1.15
N LEU A 2 -2.08 -7.94 -2.18
CA LEU A 2 -2.60 -8.66 -3.34
C LEU A 2 -1.61 -8.46 -4.49
N GLN A 3 -1.03 -9.56 -4.96
CA GLN A 3 -0.21 -9.60 -6.15
C GLN A 3 -1.10 -10.06 -7.31
N THR A 4 -1.06 -9.33 -8.42
CA THR A 4 -1.70 -9.75 -9.67
C THR A 4 -0.71 -9.53 -10.80
N GLU A 5 -0.90 -10.24 -11.90
CA GLU A 5 -0.17 -10.01 -13.13
C GLU A 5 -1.12 -9.28 -14.09
N VAL A 6 -0.70 -8.11 -14.56
CA VAL A 6 -1.32 -7.46 -15.73
C VAL A 6 -0.25 -7.50 -16.81
N THR A 7 -0.59 -7.99 -17.99
CA THR A 7 0.34 -8.09 -19.13
C THR A 7 1.65 -8.87 -18.91
N GLY A 8 1.77 -9.62 -17.81
CA GLY A 8 2.97 -10.39 -17.43
C GLY A 8 3.94 -9.64 -16.50
N GLU A 9 3.60 -8.41 -16.09
CA GLU A 9 4.40 -7.61 -15.17
C GLU A 9 3.88 -7.74 -13.74
N PRO A 10 4.76 -8.00 -12.75
CA PRO A 10 4.36 -8.10 -11.36
C PRO A 10 3.98 -6.71 -10.84
N LEU A 11 2.76 -6.61 -10.28
CA LEU A 11 2.31 -5.40 -9.61
C LEU A 11 1.83 -5.69 -8.18
N VAL A 12 1.90 -4.67 -7.32
CA VAL A 12 1.49 -4.75 -5.93
C VAL A 12 0.35 -3.76 -5.67
N VAL A 13 -0.78 -4.24 -5.16
CA VAL A 13 -1.91 -3.38 -4.78
C VAL A 13 -1.96 -3.22 -3.27
N LEU A 14 -1.87 -1.97 -2.80
CA LEU A 14 -1.80 -1.60 -1.38
C LEU A 14 -2.94 -0.66 -0.99
N LYS A 15 -3.37 -0.75 0.27
CA LYS A 15 -4.36 0.16 0.86
C LYS A 15 -3.62 1.42 1.31
N ALA A 16 -4.22 2.58 1.06
CA ALA A 16 -3.70 3.86 1.49
C ALA A 16 -4.84 4.74 2.05
N SER A 17 -4.49 5.73 2.88
CA SER A 17 -5.43 6.79 3.20
C SER A 17 -5.74 7.62 1.93
N PRO A 18 -6.87 8.32 1.83
CA PRO A 18 -7.17 9.14 0.66
C PRO A 18 -6.14 10.25 0.39
N GLU A 19 -5.53 10.79 1.45
CA GLU A 19 -4.52 11.83 1.37
C GLU A 19 -3.22 11.25 0.80
N ASP A 20 -2.71 10.17 1.40
CA ASP A 20 -1.49 9.49 0.93
C ASP A 20 -1.67 8.96 -0.49
N ALA A 21 -2.85 8.40 -0.80
CA ALA A 21 -3.14 7.92 -2.15
C ALA A 21 -3.03 9.06 -3.19
N SER A 22 -3.48 10.28 -2.88
CA SER A 22 -3.28 11.42 -3.77
C SER A 22 -1.81 11.79 -3.88
N PHE A 23 -1.17 12.00 -2.73
CA PHE A 23 0.23 12.42 -2.65
C PHE A 23 1.16 11.46 -3.41
N LEU A 24 1.04 10.15 -3.16
CA LEU A 24 1.87 9.12 -3.77
C LEU A 24 1.73 9.08 -5.30
N ARG A 25 0.50 9.25 -5.82
CA ARG A 25 0.25 9.28 -7.27
C ARG A 25 0.77 10.56 -7.94
N GLU A 26 0.80 11.67 -7.20
CA GLU A 26 1.31 12.95 -7.71
C GLU A 26 2.84 12.98 -7.76
N HIS A 27 3.51 12.28 -6.85
CA HIS A 27 4.97 12.35 -6.69
C HIS A 27 5.72 11.14 -7.25
N HIS A 28 5.04 10.01 -7.52
CA HIS A 28 5.68 8.79 -8.00
C HIS A 28 5.01 8.27 -9.27
N SER A 29 5.70 8.35 -10.41
CA SER A 29 5.18 7.95 -11.72
C SER A 29 4.85 6.45 -11.83
N HIS A 30 5.48 5.62 -11.01
CA HIS A 30 5.24 4.17 -10.93
C HIS A 30 4.10 3.80 -9.97
N ILE A 31 3.40 4.79 -9.38
CA ILE A 31 2.23 4.56 -8.52
C ILE A 31 0.97 5.06 -9.24
N THR A 32 0.05 4.14 -9.51
CA THR A 32 -1.21 4.45 -10.20
C THR A 32 -2.42 4.15 -9.30
N PRO A 33 -3.64 4.59 -9.67
CA PRO A 33 -4.83 4.19 -8.95
C PRO A 33 -4.97 2.66 -8.84
N GLY A 34 -5.47 2.18 -7.69
CA GLY A 34 -5.60 0.76 -7.39
C GLY A 34 -6.35 -0.02 -8.48
N TYR A 35 -5.67 -1.02 -9.06
CA TYR A 35 -6.20 -1.88 -10.11
C TYR A 35 -7.39 -2.70 -9.58
N HIS A 36 -8.52 -2.64 -10.28
CA HIS A 36 -9.81 -3.25 -9.86
C HIS A 36 -10.33 -2.87 -8.45
N MET A 37 -9.70 -1.90 -7.77
CA MET A 37 -10.04 -1.50 -6.42
C MET A 37 -10.69 -0.11 -6.37
N LYS A 38 -11.20 0.27 -5.20
CA LYS A 38 -11.71 1.63 -4.93
C LYS A 38 -10.54 2.62 -4.94
N LYS A 39 -10.31 3.28 -6.08
CA LYS A 39 -9.19 4.20 -6.36
C LYS A 39 -8.91 5.31 -5.34
N LYS A 40 -9.90 5.64 -4.48
CA LYS A 40 -9.73 6.58 -3.36
C LYS A 40 -8.89 6.01 -2.19
N HIS A 41 -8.81 4.69 -2.06
CA HIS A 41 -8.22 4.01 -0.89
C HIS A 41 -7.17 2.97 -1.26
N TRP A 42 -6.88 2.82 -2.55
CA TRP A 42 -6.02 1.76 -3.06
C TRP A 42 -5.13 2.33 -4.16
N ILE A 43 -3.87 1.95 -4.11
CA ILE A 43 -2.82 2.29 -5.06
C ILE A 43 -2.24 1.01 -5.67
N THR A 44 -1.71 1.13 -6.87
CA THR A 44 -0.98 0.06 -7.57
C THR A 44 0.47 0.53 -7.72
N LEU A 45 1.41 -0.26 -7.23
CA LEU A 45 2.83 -0.09 -7.48
C LEU A 45 3.20 -1.00 -8.64
N HIS A 46 3.77 -0.41 -9.69
CA HIS A 46 4.35 -1.16 -10.82
C HIS A 46 5.82 -1.45 -10.52
N ALA A 47 6.28 -2.65 -10.84
CA ALA A 47 7.69 -3.03 -10.67
C ALA A 47 8.62 -2.37 -11.71
N ASP A 48 8.05 -1.58 -12.62
CA ASP A 48 8.77 -0.97 -13.73
C ASP A 48 9.50 0.27 -13.24
N GLY A 49 10.79 0.11 -12.93
CA GLY A 49 11.70 1.19 -12.56
C GLY A 49 12.43 0.98 -11.24
N ASP A 50 13.20 2.00 -10.87
CA ASP A 50 14.03 2.02 -9.66
C ASP A 50 13.17 2.39 -8.43
N VAL A 51 12.19 1.54 -8.12
CA VAL A 51 11.37 1.71 -6.91
C VAL A 51 12.22 1.35 -5.71
N ASP A 52 12.42 2.32 -4.82
CA ASP A 52 13.17 2.12 -3.59
C ASP A 52 12.52 1.01 -2.76
N LYS A 53 13.32 -0.01 -2.42
CA LYS A 53 12.87 -1.13 -1.61
C LYS A 53 12.37 -0.67 -0.24
N GLN A 54 13.01 0.32 0.36
CA GLN A 54 12.59 0.84 1.65
C GLN A 54 11.19 1.46 1.55
N MET A 55 10.95 2.26 0.51
CA MET A 55 9.62 2.80 0.23
C MET A 55 8.55 1.71 0.07
N VAL A 56 8.87 0.59 -0.58
CA VAL A 56 7.93 -0.55 -0.70
C VAL A 56 7.63 -1.15 0.68
N ASP A 57 8.66 -1.38 1.50
CA ASP A 57 8.52 -1.95 2.84
C ASP A 57 7.67 -1.02 3.74
N ASP A 58 7.88 0.28 3.66
CA ASP A 58 7.10 1.31 4.38
C ASP A 58 5.63 1.28 3.93
N LEU A 59 5.38 1.27 2.62
CA LEU A 59 4.01 1.26 2.08
C LEU A 59 3.26 -0.04 2.40
N VAL A 60 3.95 -1.18 2.43
CA VAL A 60 3.37 -2.46 2.86
C VAL A 60 2.99 -2.39 4.34
N THR A 61 3.86 -1.82 5.17
CA THR A 61 3.64 -1.64 6.61
C THR A 61 2.43 -0.75 6.87
N GLU A 62 2.37 0.43 6.26
CA GLU A 62 1.24 1.35 6.38
C GLU A 62 -0.07 0.73 5.88
N SER A 63 -0.04 0.02 4.75
CA SER A 63 -1.21 -0.69 4.26
C SER A 63 -1.70 -1.74 5.26
N TYR A 64 -0.79 -2.44 5.95
CA TYR A 64 -1.15 -3.44 6.95
C TYR A 64 -1.76 -2.80 8.20
N LEU A 65 -1.12 -1.76 8.73
CA LEU A 65 -1.63 -1.01 9.88
C LEU A 65 -3.03 -0.45 9.60
N LEU A 66 -3.24 0.18 8.44
CA LEU A 66 -4.57 0.68 8.04
C LEU A 66 -5.65 -0.41 7.97
N VAL A 67 -5.28 -1.66 7.64
CA VAL A 67 -6.21 -2.79 7.63
C VAL A 67 -6.51 -3.26 9.04
N VAL A 68 -5.48 -3.41 9.88
CA VAL A 68 -5.62 -3.79 11.29
C VAL A 68 -6.47 -2.77 12.04
N GLU A 69 -6.14 -1.49 11.93
CA GLU A 69 -6.83 -0.42 12.64
C GLU A 69 -8.31 -0.30 12.29
N LYS A 70 -8.66 -0.50 11.01
CA LYS A 70 -10.04 -0.34 10.54
C LYS A 70 -10.93 -1.55 10.74
N ASN A 71 -10.35 -2.76 10.81
CA ASN A 71 -11.15 -3.99 10.82
C ASN A 71 -11.09 -4.75 12.14
N LEU A 72 -10.13 -4.45 13.02
CA LEU A 72 -9.96 -5.16 14.29
C LEU A 72 -10.11 -4.20 15.48
N PRO A 73 -10.78 -4.61 16.58
CA PRO A 73 -10.72 -3.86 17.82
C PRO A 73 -9.29 -3.94 18.39
N ARG A 74 -8.83 -2.88 19.06
CA ARG A 74 -7.45 -2.76 19.59
C ARG A 74 -6.95 -3.99 20.38
N ARG A 75 -7.84 -4.67 21.10
CA ARG A 75 -7.49 -5.86 21.91
C ARG A 75 -7.05 -7.07 21.07
N GLU A 76 -7.44 -7.11 19.79
CA GLU A 76 -7.20 -8.20 18.85
C GLU A 76 -6.10 -7.85 17.85
N TRP A 77 -5.44 -6.70 18.01
CA TRP A 77 -4.35 -6.31 17.12
C TRP A 77 -3.16 -7.26 17.29
N PRO A 78 -2.72 -7.93 16.21
CA PRO A 78 -1.61 -8.87 16.27
C PRO A 78 -0.25 -8.17 16.40
N VAL A 79 -0.20 -6.86 16.14
CA VAL A 79 1.00 -6.02 16.25
C VAL A 79 0.64 -4.73 16.98
N ASN A 80 1.62 -4.14 17.67
CA ASN A 80 1.48 -2.79 18.23
C ASN A 80 2.01 -1.77 17.19
N PRO A 81 1.18 -0.87 16.65
CA PRO A 81 1.61 0.13 15.66
C PRO A 81 2.73 1.04 16.15
N GLU A 82 2.82 1.29 17.47
CA GLU A 82 3.87 2.15 18.04
C GLU A 82 5.27 1.51 18.00
N THR A 83 5.36 0.22 17.67
CA THR A 83 6.63 -0.53 17.62
C THR A 83 6.84 -1.27 16.30
N PHE A 84 5.88 -1.21 15.38
CA PHE A 84 5.93 -1.92 14.10
C PHE A 84 6.26 -0.92 12.99
N GLY A 85 7.45 -1.03 12.39
CA GLY A 85 7.95 -0.10 11.35
C GLY A 85 9.04 0.89 11.81
N SER A 86 9.78 0.57 12.89
CA SER A 86 11.01 1.27 13.30
C SER A 86 12.26 0.71 12.66
#